data_AF-A0AAU1FG96-F1
#
_entry.id   AF-A0AAU1FG96-F1
#
_cell.length_a   1.000
_cell.length_b   1.000
_cell.length_c   1.000
_cell.angle_alpha   90.00
_cell.angle_beta   90.00
_cell.angle_gamma   90.00
#
_symmetry.space_group_name_H-M   'P 1'
#
loop_
_entity.id
_entity.type
_entity.pdbx_description
1 polymer ?
#
loop_
_entity_poly.entity_id
_entity_poly.type
_entity_poly.pdbx_seq_one_letter_code
_entity_poly.pdbx_strand_id
1 'polypeptide(L)'
;MASELQRRLRERQELDRMLRDASGIVTAHTLTSECVPDRVLETVRGFWEMSTEPTATLSDDVPPERLGSWVEQLLTRHGFHTAAFLFTDLDLAPWIEFRMPPAWFTSIRQARDAPWVFLAHDLGTVAAVSEQEYRFEFFVAHVELVTRP
;
A
#
# COMPACT_ATOMS: atom_id res chain seq x y z
N MET A 1 -13.50 -24.99 13.73
CA MET A 1 -12.09 -25.16 14.21
C MET A 1 -11.13 -25.56 13.08
N ALA A 2 -11.40 -26.62 12.30
CA ALA A 2 -10.52 -26.98 11.18
C ALA A 2 -10.43 -25.91 10.07
N SER A 3 -11.54 -25.20 9.81
CA SER A 3 -11.63 -24.09 8.85
C SER A 3 -10.78 -22.87 9.25
N GLU A 4 -10.78 -22.51 10.54
CA GLU A 4 -10.01 -21.38 11.07
C GLU A 4 -8.51 -21.63 10.97
N LEU A 5 -8.09 -22.86 11.30
CA LEU A 5 -6.68 -23.27 11.21
C LEU A 5 -6.20 -23.28 9.75
N GLN A 6 -7.02 -23.79 8.83
CA GLN A 6 -6.70 -23.78 7.40
C GLN A 6 -6.62 -22.37 6.82
N ARG A 7 -7.50 -21.46 7.24
CA ARG A 7 -7.46 -20.04 6.86
C ARG A 7 -6.16 -19.38 7.30
N ARG A 8 -5.81 -19.52 8.59
CA ARG A 8 -4.55 -18.98 9.14
C ARG A 8 -3.30 -19.55 8.46
N LEU A 9 -3.31 -20.83 8.10
CA LEU A 9 -2.19 -21.45 7.39
C LEU A 9 -2.03 -20.87 5.97
N ARG A 10 -3.13 -20.62 5.26
CA ARG A 10 -3.10 -19.98 3.94
C ARG A 10 -2.60 -18.53 4.03
N GLU A 11 -3.13 -17.73 4.96
CA GLU A 11 -2.69 -16.35 5.15
C GLU A 11 -1.20 -16.27 5.49
N ARG A 12 -0.71 -17.20 6.31
CA ARG A 12 0.72 -17.29 6.62
C ARG A 12 1.56 -17.65 5.39
N GLN A 13 1.10 -18.59 4.56
CA GLN A 13 1.79 -18.95 3.32
C GLN A 13 1.83 -17.78 2.33
N GLU A 14 0.75 -17.02 2.26
CA GLU A 14 0.62 -15.84 1.41
C GLU A 14 1.54 -14.71 1.87
N LEU A 15 1.56 -14.44 3.18
CA LEU A 15 2.52 -13.52 3.79
C LEU A 15 3.96 -13.94 3.47
N ASP A 16 4.31 -15.20 3.73
CA ASP A 16 5.65 -15.73 3.46
C ASP A 16 6.02 -15.64 1.97
N ARG A 17 5.05 -15.78 1.06
CA ARG A 17 5.25 -15.58 -0.38
C ARG A 17 5.55 -14.12 -0.69
N MET A 18 4.72 -13.18 -0.23
CA MET A 18 4.93 -11.74 -0.43
C MET A 18 6.30 -11.29 0.13
N LEU A 19 6.67 -11.77 1.33
CA LEU A 19 7.96 -11.46 1.94
C LEU A 19 9.15 -12.00 1.12
N ARG A 20 8.99 -13.15 0.47
CA ARG A 20 10.02 -13.71 -0.43
C ARG A 20 10.11 -12.95 -1.75
N ASP A 21 8.97 -12.62 -2.35
CA ASP A 21 8.94 -11.99 -3.67
C ASP A 21 9.37 -10.52 -3.60
N ALA A 22 9.06 -9.84 -2.49
CA ALA A 22 9.55 -8.50 -2.17
C ALA A 22 10.83 -8.52 -1.28
N SER A 23 11.58 -9.63 -1.31
CA SER A 23 12.79 -9.83 -0.51
C SER A 23 13.80 -8.71 -0.77
N GLY A 24 14.32 -8.12 0.31
CA GLY A 24 15.31 -7.05 0.27
C GLY A 24 14.73 -5.64 0.46
N ILE A 25 13.41 -5.45 0.31
CA ILE A 25 12.75 -4.18 0.64
C ILE A 25 11.81 -4.29 1.84
N VAL A 26 11.17 -5.43 2.05
CA VAL A 26 10.25 -5.62 3.16
C VAL A 26 11.00 -5.81 4.48
N THR A 27 10.49 -5.18 5.54
CA THR A 27 11.00 -5.34 6.90
C THR A 27 10.13 -6.33 7.70
N ALA A 28 10.60 -6.76 8.87
CA ALA A 28 9.84 -7.66 9.74
C ALA A 28 8.69 -6.96 10.51
N HIS A 29 8.50 -5.66 10.32
CA HIS A 29 7.51 -4.88 11.05
C HIS A 29 6.15 -4.87 10.32
N THR A 30 5.08 -5.10 11.07
CA THR A 30 3.71 -5.12 10.56
C THR A 30 2.80 -4.32 11.49
N LEU A 31 1.75 -3.70 10.95
CA LEU A 31 0.69 -3.11 11.74
C LEU A 31 -0.56 -3.96 11.66
N THR A 32 -1.17 -4.17 12.82
CA THR A 32 -2.53 -4.70 12.91
C THR A 32 -3.53 -3.57 12.70
N SER A 33 -4.79 -3.91 12.42
CA SER A 33 -5.86 -2.91 12.26
C SER A 33 -6.05 -2.03 13.50
N GLU A 34 -5.70 -2.52 14.70
CA GLU A 34 -5.79 -1.77 15.95
C GLU A 34 -4.72 -0.67 16.09
N CYS A 35 -3.61 -0.79 15.34
CA CYS A 35 -2.51 0.17 15.34
C CYS A 35 -2.73 1.32 14.34
N VAL A 36 -3.71 1.20 13.45
CA VAL A 36 -3.97 2.15 12.37
C VAL A 36 -5.20 2.98 12.73
N PRO A 37 -5.14 4.33 12.64
CA PRO A 37 -6.30 5.16 12.91
C PRO A 37 -7.49 4.80 12.02
N ASP A 38 -8.71 4.73 12.57
CA ASP A 38 -9.94 4.40 11.82
C ASP A 38 -10.12 5.28 10.57
N ARG A 39 -9.72 6.55 10.66
CA ARG A 39 -9.74 7.52 9.56
C ARG A 39 -8.93 7.08 8.34
N VAL A 40 -7.86 6.31 8.52
CA VAL A 40 -7.08 5.76 7.40
C VAL A 40 -7.96 4.81 6.59
N LEU A 41 -8.67 3.89 7.25
CA LEU A 41 -9.52 2.91 6.57
C LEU A 41 -10.73 3.58 5.89
N GLU A 42 -11.32 4.59 6.54
CA GLU A 42 -12.37 5.41 5.93
C GLU A 42 -11.88 6.12 4.67
N THR A 43 -10.66 6.68 4.72
CA THR A 43 -10.04 7.39 3.59
C THR A 43 -9.75 6.44 2.42
N VAL A 44 -9.21 5.25 2.72
CA VAL A 44 -8.96 4.21 1.71
C VAL A 44 -10.27 3.80 1.03
N ARG A 45 -11.36 3.62 1.80
CA ARG A 45 -12.68 3.35 1.22
C ARG A 45 -13.16 4.49 0.33
N GLY A 46 -12.94 5.74 0.74
CA GLY A 46 -13.29 6.93 -0.05
C GLY A 46 -12.65 6.98 -1.43
N PHE A 47 -11.41 6.49 -1.56
CA PHE A 47 -10.74 6.36 -2.87
C PHE A 47 -11.47 5.40 -3.80
N TRP A 48 -11.99 4.28 -3.27
CA TRP A 48 -12.67 3.25 -4.08
C TRP A 48 -14.11 3.60 -4.42
N GLU A 49 -14.79 4.37 -3.57
CA GLU A 49 -16.19 4.77 -3.78
C GLU A 49 -16.35 5.91 -4.81
N MET A 50 -15.29 6.26 -5.56
CA MET A 50 -15.24 7.38 -6.52
C MET A 50 -15.65 8.75 -5.92
N SER A 51 -15.61 8.85 -4.59
CA SER A 51 -15.94 10.08 -3.86
C SER A 51 -14.80 11.11 -3.89
N THR A 52 -13.62 10.68 -4.36
CA THR A 52 -12.39 11.47 -4.40
C THR A 52 -11.87 11.50 -5.84
N GLU A 53 -11.52 12.68 -6.35
CA GLU A 53 -10.85 12.79 -7.64
C GLU A 53 -9.38 12.34 -7.54
N PRO A 54 -8.85 11.65 -8.56
CA PRO A 54 -7.44 11.27 -8.56
C PRO A 54 -6.56 12.51 -8.60
N THR A 55 -5.53 12.53 -7.77
CA THR A 55 -4.53 13.60 -7.71
C THR A 55 -3.65 13.62 -8.96
N ALA A 56 -3.42 12.44 -9.55
CA ALA A 56 -2.71 12.31 -10.81
C ALA A 56 -3.19 11.07 -11.58
N THR A 57 -3.04 11.09 -12.89
CA THR A 57 -3.34 9.96 -13.78
C THR A 57 -2.16 9.66 -14.68
N LEU A 58 -1.99 8.39 -15.05
CA LEU A 58 -1.02 7.93 -16.03
C LEU A 58 -1.71 6.96 -17.00
N SER A 59 -1.42 7.05 -18.29
CA SER A 59 -1.94 6.09 -19.27
C SER A 59 -1.40 4.67 -19.01
N ASP A 60 -2.17 3.62 -19.31
CA ASP A 60 -1.74 2.23 -19.11
C ASP A 60 -0.78 1.71 -20.21
N ASP A 61 -0.67 2.42 -21.32
CA ASP A 61 0.24 2.13 -22.43
C ASP A 61 1.73 2.44 -22.11
N VAL A 62 2.01 2.93 -20.91
CA VAL A 62 3.37 3.26 -20.50
C VAL A 62 4.19 2.01 -20.15
N PRO A 63 5.51 2.01 -20.41
CA PRO A 63 6.39 0.95 -19.94
C PRO A 63 6.33 0.77 -18.42
N PRO A 64 6.46 -0.45 -17.90
CA PRO A 64 6.57 -0.75 -16.47
C PRO A 64 7.45 0.18 -15.64
N GLU A 65 8.61 0.53 -16.18
CA GLU A 65 9.63 1.34 -15.51
C GLU A 65 9.14 2.79 -15.35
N ARG A 66 8.31 3.27 -16.29
CA ARG A 66 7.67 4.58 -16.21
C ARG A 66 6.60 4.62 -15.14
N LEU A 67 5.78 3.58 -15.02
CA LEU A 67 4.80 3.47 -13.93
C LEU A 67 5.51 3.49 -12.56
N GLY A 68 6.55 2.67 -12.39
CA GLY A 68 7.31 2.65 -11.14
C GLY A 68 7.92 4.00 -10.79
N SER A 69 8.59 4.64 -11.76
CA SER A 69 9.14 5.98 -11.57
C SER A 69 8.07 7.02 -11.22
N TRP A 70 6.89 6.93 -11.83
CA TRP A 70 5.77 7.84 -11.58
C TRP A 70 5.21 7.68 -10.16
N VAL A 71 4.97 6.44 -9.71
CA VAL A 71 4.50 6.15 -8.34
C VAL A 71 5.54 6.60 -7.31
N GLU A 72 6.82 6.26 -7.50
CA GLU A 72 7.89 6.63 -6.57
C GLU A 72 8.03 8.16 -6.42
N GLN A 73 7.94 8.90 -7.52
CA GLN A 73 7.99 10.37 -7.50
C GLN A 73 6.79 11.00 -6.79
N LEU A 74 5.58 10.48 -7.03
CA LEU A 74 4.37 10.97 -6.36
C LEU A 74 4.42 10.69 -4.86
N LEU A 75 4.76 9.47 -4.47
CA LEU A 75 4.92 9.12 -3.05
C LEU A 75 6.00 10.00 -2.40
N THR A 76 7.16 10.19 -3.04
CA THR A 76 8.21 11.09 -2.52
C THR A 76 7.71 12.51 -2.34
N ARG A 77 6.92 13.05 -3.28
CA ARG A 77 6.34 14.41 -3.18
C ARG A 77 5.37 14.55 -2.00
N HIS A 78 4.74 13.46 -1.60
CA HIS A 78 3.76 13.42 -0.51
C HIS A 78 4.33 12.90 0.82
N GLY A 79 5.66 12.92 0.99
CA GLY A 79 6.31 12.65 2.29
C GLY A 79 6.75 11.20 2.53
N PHE A 80 6.63 10.32 1.52
CA PHE A 80 7.11 8.95 1.62
C PHE A 80 8.58 8.88 1.20
N HIS A 81 9.52 8.67 2.13
CA HIS A 81 10.95 8.81 1.84
C HIS A 81 11.77 7.55 2.08
N THR A 82 11.76 7.03 3.31
CA THR A 82 12.68 5.97 3.75
C THR A 82 11.97 4.64 3.90
N ALA A 83 10.80 4.67 4.50
CA ALA A 83 9.95 3.52 4.73
C ALA A 83 8.48 3.93 4.68
N ALA A 84 7.63 2.97 4.36
CA ALA A 84 6.19 3.09 4.34
C ALA A 84 5.55 1.73 4.63
N PHE A 85 4.26 1.73 4.91
CA PHE A 85 3.47 0.52 5.06
C PHE A 85 2.68 0.25 3.78
N LEU A 86 2.72 -0.99 3.30
CA LEU A 86 1.90 -1.49 2.20
C LEU A 86 0.71 -2.27 2.78
N PHE A 87 -0.51 -1.95 2.33
CA PHE A 87 -1.69 -2.74 2.67
C PHE A 87 -1.64 -4.10 1.96
N THR A 88 -1.99 -5.19 2.64
CA THR A 88 -1.85 -6.57 2.15
C THR A 88 -3.16 -7.33 2.02
N ASP A 89 -4.27 -6.79 2.53
CA ASP A 89 -5.56 -7.49 2.62
C ASP A 89 -5.49 -8.81 3.45
N LEU A 90 -4.42 -9.00 4.22
CA LEU A 90 -4.25 -10.17 5.10
C LEU A 90 -4.65 -9.83 6.53
N ASP A 91 -5.50 -10.65 7.13
CA ASP A 91 -5.94 -10.44 8.53
C ASP A 91 -4.77 -10.50 9.54
N LEU A 92 -3.78 -11.37 9.31
CA LEU A 92 -2.63 -11.54 10.21
C LEU A 92 -1.63 -10.37 10.16
N ALA A 93 -1.54 -9.68 9.04
CA ALA A 93 -0.60 -8.58 8.82
C ALA A 93 -1.15 -7.59 7.79
N PRO A 94 -2.23 -6.85 8.11
CA PRO A 94 -2.91 -5.99 7.15
C PRO A 94 -2.01 -4.94 6.52
N TRP A 95 -0.99 -4.53 7.25
CA TRP A 95 0.02 -3.59 6.79
C TRP A 95 1.41 -4.15 7.04
N ILE A 96 2.27 -4.06 6.04
CA ILE A 96 3.66 -4.50 6.14
C ILE A 96 4.57 -3.32 5.83
N GLU A 97 5.54 -3.06 6.71
CA GLU A 97 6.54 -2.04 6.48
C GLU A 97 7.56 -2.49 5.43
N PHE A 98 7.83 -1.63 4.47
CA PHE A 98 8.89 -1.79 3.49
C PHE A 98 9.75 -0.54 3.41
N ARG A 99 11.02 -0.72 3.03
CA ARG A 99 11.98 0.33 2.72
C ARG A 99 11.81 0.77 1.28
N MET A 100 12.17 2.02 1.01
CA MET A 100 12.03 2.64 -0.31
C MET A 100 13.41 2.92 -0.96
N PRO A 101 14.27 1.92 -1.24
CA PRO A 101 15.46 2.14 -2.06
C PRO A 101 15.06 2.47 -3.51
N PRO A 102 15.94 3.04 -4.35
CA PRO A 102 15.61 3.33 -5.75
C PRO A 102 15.00 2.12 -6.49
N ALA A 103 13.95 2.34 -7.27
CA ALA A 103 13.24 1.32 -8.05
C ALA A 103 12.49 0.25 -7.23
N TRP A 104 12.21 0.53 -5.94
CA TRP A 104 11.49 -0.39 -5.02
C TRP A 104 10.11 -0.79 -5.54
N PHE A 105 9.42 0.06 -6.30
CA PHE A 105 8.05 -0.21 -6.72
C PHE A 105 7.98 -1.41 -7.67
N THR A 106 9.06 -1.65 -8.44
CA THR A 106 9.17 -2.83 -9.31
C THR A 106 9.04 -4.13 -8.53
N SER A 107 9.66 -4.21 -7.34
CA SER A 107 9.59 -5.39 -6.47
C SER A 107 8.19 -5.58 -5.87
N ILE A 108 7.52 -4.49 -5.48
CA ILE A 108 6.14 -4.56 -4.98
C ILE A 108 5.20 -5.08 -6.06
N ARG A 109 5.36 -4.59 -7.30
CA ARG A 109 4.55 -5.00 -8.44
C ARG A 109 4.74 -6.47 -8.81
N GLN A 110 5.92 -7.03 -8.58
CA GLN A 110 6.17 -8.47 -8.76
C GLN A 110 5.51 -9.31 -7.67
N ALA A 111 5.40 -8.78 -6.46
CA ALA A 111 4.81 -9.48 -5.33
C ALA A 111 3.27 -9.38 -5.28
N ARG A 112 2.69 -8.31 -5.84
CA ARG A 112 1.24 -8.04 -5.78
C ARG A 112 0.75 -7.18 -6.93
N ASP A 113 -0.41 -7.54 -7.48
CA ASP A 113 -1.16 -6.77 -8.46
C ASP A 113 -1.93 -5.59 -7.83
N ALA A 114 -2.33 -4.63 -8.66
CA ALA A 114 -3.17 -3.50 -8.26
C ALA A 114 -4.51 -3.98 -7.64
N PRO A 115 -5.14 -3.18 -6.75
CA PRO A 115 -4.68 -1.87 -6.28
C PRO A 115 -3.58 -1.94 -5.22
N TRP A 116 -2.73 -0.91 -5.18
CA TRP A 116 -1.71 -0.72 -4.15
C TRP A 116 -2.12 0.41 -3.21
N VAL A 117 -2.03 0.18 -1.90
CA VAL A 117 -2.33 1.19 -0.87
C VAL A 117 -1.13 1.32 0.05
N PHE A 118 -0.72 2.57 0.27
CA PHE A 118 0.45 2.96 1.03
C PHE A 118 0.05 3.84 2.20
N LEU A 119 0.67 3.63 3.34
CA LEU A 119 0.54 4.47 4.52
C LEU A 119 1.93 4.95 4.93
N ALA A 120 2.07 6.27 5.08
CA ALA A 120 3.33 6.86 5.52
C ALA A 120 3.68 6.37 6.93
N HIS A 121 4.98 6.32 7.25
CA HIS A 121 5.45 5.79 8.53
C HIS A 121 4.94 6.59 9.75
N ASP A 122 4.58 7.86 9.57
CA ASP A 122 3.96 8.70 10.60
C ASP A 122 2.45 8.48 10.75
N LEU A 123 1.85 7.61 9.93
CA LEU A 123 0.41 7.33 9.83
C LEU A 123 -0.46 8.53 9.43
N GLY A 124 0.16 9.66 9.05
CA GLY A 124 -0.51 10.91 8.73
C GLY A 124 -0.83 11.11 7.26
N THR A 125 -0.33 10.24 6.37
CA THR A 125 -0.62 10.32 4.93
C THR A 125 -0.89 8.94 4.36
N VAL A 126 -1.98 8.81 3.60
CA VAL A 126 -2.35 7.59 2.90
C VAL A 126 -2.41 7.86 1.40
N ALA A 127 -1.90 6.93 0.61
CA ALA A 127 -1.93 7.00 -0.84
C ALA A 127 -2.42 5.68 -1.43
N ALA A 128 -3.08 5.75 -2.58
CA ALA A 128 -3.51 4.56 -3.32
C ALA A 128 -3.23 4.72 -4.80
N VAL A 129 -2.91 3.61 -5.44
CA VAL A 129 -2.78 3.51 -6.89
C VAL A 129 -3.76 2.45 -7.36
N SER A 130 -4.66 2.87 -8.24
CA SER A 130 -5.67 2.03 -8.88
C SER A 130 -5.35 1.88 -10.35
N GLU A 131 -5.64 0.70 -10.90
CA GLU A 131 -5.72 0.48 -12.33
C GLU A 131 -7.19 0.54 -12.74
N GLN A 132 -7.51 1.44 -13.66
CA GLN A 132 -8.82 1.61 -14.30
C GLN A 132 -8.68 1.30 -15.79
N GLU A 133 -9.80 1.19 -16.52
CA GLU A 133 -9.76 0.99 -17.97
C GLU A 133 -8.87 2.05 -18.64
N TYR A 134 -7.74 1.60 -19.19
CA TYR A 134 -6.76 2.39 -19.93
C TYR A 134 -5.91 3.40 -19.13
N ARG A 135 -5.98 3.38 -17.79
CA ARG A 135 -5.18 4.33 -16.98
C ARG A 135 -4.93 3.86 -15.56
N PHE A 136 -3.82 4.34 -15.00
CA PHE A 136 -3.55 4.34 -13.57
C PHE A 136 -3.99 5.66 -12.94
N GLU A 137 -4.58 5.55 -11.75
CA GLU A 137 -5.04 6.67 -10.93
C GLU A 137 -4.31 6.68 -9.60
N PHE A 138 -3.73 7.83 -9.22
CA PHE A 138 -3.08 8.04 -7.94
C PHE A 138 -3.93 8.93 -7.06
N PHE A 139 -4.19 8.46 -5.85
CA PHE A 139 -4.94 9.16 -4.81
C PHE A 139 -4.01 9.39 -3.62
N VAL A 140 -4.17 10.52 -2.95
CA VAL A 140 -3.48 10.80 -1.69
C VAL A 140 -4.36 11.66 -0.79
N ALA A 141 -4.30 11.40 0.50
CA ALA A 141 -4.99 12.18 1.50
C ALA A 141 -4.14 12.25 2.78
N HIS A 142 -4.29 13.37 3.48
CA HIS A 142 -3.67 13.58 4.79
C HIS A 142 -4.69 13.25 5.86
N VAL A 143 -4.29 12.41 6.80
CA VAL A 143 -5.12 11.94 7.90
C VAL A 143 -4.76 12.75 9.13
N GLU A 144 -5.72 13.50 9.66
CA GLU A 144 -5.54 14.21 10.92
C GLU A 144 -5.42 13.20 12.06
N LEU A 145 -4.22 13.09 12.63
CA LEU A 145 -3.99 12.33 13.85
C LEU A 145 -4.59 13.11 15.01
N VAL A 146 -5.76 12.69 15.48
CA VAL A 146 -6.32 13.24 16.71
C VAL A 146 -5.41 12.83 17.87
N THR A 147 -4.54 13.73 18.30
CA THR A 147 -3.83 13.62 19.57
C THR A 147 -4.88 13.61 20.68
N ARG A 148 -5.18 12.42 21.21
CA ARG A 148 -6.00 12.34 22.42
C ARG A 148 -5.27 13.15 23.53
N PRO A 149 -5.95 14.11 24.18
CA PRO A 149 -5.38 14.89 25.28
C PRO A 149 -5.11 14.04 26.53
#